data_AF-A0A0M3SH35-F1
#
_entry.id   AF-A0A0M3SH35-F1
#
_cell.length_a   1.000
_cell.length_b   1.000
_cell.length_c   1.000
_cell.angle_alpha   90.00
_cell.angle_beta   90.00
_cell.angle_gamma   90.00
#
_symmetry.space_group_name_H-M   'P 1'
#
loop_
_entity.id
_entity.type
_entity.pdbx_description
1 polymer ?
#
loop_
_entity_poly.entity_id
_entity_poly.type
_entity_poly.pdbx_seq_one_letter_code
_entity_poly.pdbx_strand_id
1 'polypeptide(L)'
;QCSACEWLGRYRMISNESLSLLKEMGGKYPEDTKVSFPGRLYNMIDNAKVEDQVKFLVLTLDHIIRLMDAREHMNSVQWNLQTVEHFLTVLNRQSSDLKECVARY
;
A
#
# COMPACT_ATOMS: atom_id res chain seq x y z
N GLN A 1 24.64 13.72 -2.11
CA GLN A 1 24.41 13.02 -3.39
C GLN A 1 22.93 12.69 -3.45
N CYS A 2 22.22 13.12 -4.48
CA CYS A 2 20.79 12.83 -4.63
C CYS A 2 20.68 11.39 -5.18
N SER A 3 20.67 10.39 -4.30
CA SER A 3 20.41 9.01 -4.73
C SER A 3 18.90 8.85 -4.93
N ALA A 4 18.48 8.77 -6.20
CA ALA A 4 17.13 8.34 -6.53
C ALA A 4 16.81 7.03 -5.80
N CYS A 5 15.57 6.88 -5.31
CA CYS A 5 15.17 5.67 -4.61
C CYS A 5 15.11 4.50 -5.60
N GLU A 6 16.08 3.58 -5.49
CA GLU A 6 16.23 2.42 -6.40
C GLU A 6 14.98 1.52 -6.41
N TRP A 7 14.29 1.44 -5.28
CA TRP A 7 13.10 0.61 -5.11
C TRP A 7 11.87 1.10 -5.87
N LEU A 8 11.85 2.36 -6.35
CA LEU A 8 10.77 2.86 -7.21
C LEU A 8 10.71 2.13 -8.56
N GLY A 9 11.82 1.56 -9.04
CA GLY A 9 11.86 0.81 -10.30
C GLY A 9 10.96 -0.44 -10.31
N ARG A 10 10.68 -1.02 -9.14
CA ARG A 10 9.79 -2.19 -8.99
C ARG A 10 8.37 -1.84 -8.57
N TYR A 11 8.08 -0.55 -8.32
CA TYR A 11 6.82 -0.11 -7.73
C TYR A 11 5.60 -0.63 -8.50
N ARG A 12 5.61 -0.49 -9.84
CA ARG A 12 4.50 -0.95 -10.70
C ARG A 12 4.25 -2.46 -10.61
N MET A 13 5.31 -3.27 -10.54
CA MET A 13 5.18 -4.72 -10.44
C MET A 13 4.51 -5.10 -9.12
N ILE A 14 4.99 -4.52 -8.02
CA ILE A 14 4.44 -4.79 -6.68
C ILE A 14 3.00 -4.29 -6.58
N SER A 15 2.69 -3.08 -7.08
CA SER A 15 1.32 -2.56 -7.09
C SER A 15 0.35 -3.49 -7.84
N ASN A 16 0.76 -4.06 -8.97
CA ASN A 16 -0.07 -5.00 -9.72
C ASN A 16 -0.32 -6.30 -8.93
N GLU A 17 0.72 -6.84 -8.29
CA GLU A 17 0.60 -8.01 -7.43
C GLU A 17 -0.33 -7.75 -6.24
N SER A 18 -0.15 -6.64 -5.54
CA SER A 18 -1.01 -6.23 -4.43
C SER A 18 -2.47 -6.04 -4.86
N LEU A 19 -2.72 -5.43 -6.02
CA LEU A 19 -4.07 -5.26 -6.57
C LEU A 19 -4.72 -6.60 -6.96
N SER A 20 -3.93 -7.55 -7.46
CA SER A 20 -4.41 -8.91 -7.75
C SER A 20 -4.85 -9.62 -6.47
N LEU A 21 -4.01 -9.59 -5.44
CA LEU A 21 -4.31 -10.19 -4.13
C LEU A 21 -5.53 -9.53 -3.47
N LEU A 22 -5.65 -8.19 -3.55
CA LEU A 22 -6.82 -7.46 -3.04
C LEU A 22 -8.13 -7.86 -3.73
N LYS A 23 -8.08 -8.13 -5.03
CA LYS A 23 -9.25 -8.64 -5.77
C LYS A 23 -9.54 -10.08 -5.40
N GLU A 24 -8.52 -10.92 -5.30
CA GLU A 24 -8.67 -12.35 -5.03
C GLU A 24 -9.21 -12.61 -3.62
N MET A 25 -8.79 -11.83 -2.61
CA MET A 25 -9.20 -12.06 -1.23
C MET A 25 -10.71 -11.94 -1.02
N GLY A 26 -11.37 -10.96 -1.66
CA GLY A 26 -12.79 -10.64 -1.42
C GLY A 26 -13.69 -10.76 -2.65
N GLY A 27 -13.13 -11.01 -3.84
CA GLY A 27 -13.87 -11.14 -5.08
C GLY A 27 -14.40 -9.81 -5.61
N LYS A 28 -15.73 -9.66 -5.67
CA LYS A 28 -16.39 -8.51 -6.30
C LYS A 28 -16.30 -7.28 -5.38
N TYR A 29 -15.81 -6.16 -5.92
CA TYR A 29 -15.84 -4.88 -5.20
C TYR A 29 -17.27 -4.35 -5.04
N PRO A 30 -17.59 -3.75 -3.89
CA PRO A 30 -18.88 -3.10 -3.68
C PRO A 30 -19.03 -1.86 -4.58
N GLU A 31 -20.16 -1.76 -5.29
CA GLU A 31 -20.41 -0.71 -6.29
C GLU A 31 -20.81 0.65 -5.66
N ASP A 32 -21.45 0.65 -4.49
CA ASP A 32 -22.02 1.85 -3.84
C ASP A 32 -21.37 2.18 -2.49
N THR A 33 -20.04 2.16 -2.42
CA THR A 33 -19.32 2.44 -1.18
C THR A 33 -19.16 3.93 -0.94
N LYS A 34 -19.79 4.47 0.11
CA LYS A 34 -19.62 5.86 0.56
C LYS A 34 -18.51 5.97 1.61
N VAL A 35 -17.26 5.76 1.17
CA VAL A 35 -16.08 5.98 2.02
C VAL A 35 -15.34 7.22 1.51
N SER A 36 -15.05 8.16 2.41
CA SER A 36 -14.27 9.35 2.08
C SER A 36 -12.84 8.95 1.72
N PHE A 37 -12.39 9.34 0.53
CA PHE A 37 -11.01 9.15 0.09
C PHE A 37 -10.27 10.50 0.06
N PRO A 38 -9.03 10.60 0.59
CA PRO A 38 -8.28 11.85 0.67
C PRO A 38 -7.67 12.28 -0.68
N GLY A 39 -8.46 12.35 -1.76
CA GLY A 39 -7.97 12.63 -3.12
C GLY A 39 -7.22 13.96 -3.25
N ARG A 40 -7.59 14.99 -2.47
CA ARG A 40 -6.85 16.26 -2.45
C ARG A 40 -5.41 16.09 -1.95
N LEU A 41 -5.18 15.18 -1.00
CA LEU A 41 -3.84 14.89 -0.47
C LEU A 41 -2.98 14.22 -1.54
N TYR A 42 -3.52 13.25 -2.27
CA TYR A 42 -2.83 12.62 -3.39
C TYR A 42 -2.44 13.65 -4.46
N ASN A 43 -3.35 14.57 -4.85
CA ASN A 43 -3.05 15.64 -5.80
C ASN A 43 -1.92 16.59 -5.32
N MET A 44 -1.82 16.85 -4.01
CA MET A 44 -0.73 17.66 -3.46
C MET A 44 0.61 16.91 -3.53
N ILE A 45 0.61 15.61 -3.25
CA ILE A 45 1.82 14.78 -3.26
C ILE A 45 2.35 14.56 -4.69
N ASP A 46 1.48 14.51 -5.69
CA ASP A 46 1.89 14.38 -7.11
C ASP A 46 2.87 15.49 -7.55
N ASN A 47 2.78 16.68 -6.93
CA ASN A 47 3.64 17.83 -7.22
C ASN A 47 4.77 18.04 -6.19
N ALA A 48 4.88 17.17 -5.18
CA ALA A 48 5.88 17.27 -4.13
C ALA A 48 7.26 16.78 -4.61
N LYS A 49 8.30 17.00 -3.78
CA LYS A 49 9.63 16.45 -4.04
C LYS A 49 9.59 14.93 -3.93
N VAL A 50 10.46 14.23 -4.65
CA VAL A 50 10.56 12.76 -4.63
C VAL A 50 10.74 12.23 -3.20
N GLU A 51 11.52 12.91 -2.36
CA GLU A 51 11.72 12.54 -0.96
C GLU A 51 10.39 12.53 -0.18
N ASP A 52 9.55 13.55 -0.37
CA ASP A 52 8.25 13.66 0.28
C ASP A 52 7.25 12.64 -0.28
N GLN A 53 7.31 12.36 -1.58
CA GLN A 53 6.53 11.30 -2.22
C GLN A 53 6.88 9.92 -1.65
N VAL A 54 8.16 9.60 -1.49
CA VAL A 54 8.61 8.32 -0.93
C VAL A 54 8.21 8.20 0.55
N LYS A 55 8.36 9.28 1.35
CA LYS A 55 7.88 9.31 2.74
C LYS A 55 6.36 9.09 2.80
N PHE A 56 5.60 9.74 1.91
CA PHE A 56 4.15 9.56 1.82
C PHE A 56 3.77 8.12 1.47
N LEU A 57 4.47 7.48 0.52
CA LEU A 57 4.24 6.08 0.16
C LEU A 57 4.47 5.15 1.35
N VAL A 58 5.59 5.31 2.08
CA VAL A 58 5.88 4.51 3.28
C VAL A 58 4.77 4.66 4.32
N LEU A 59 4.38 5.89 4.64
CA LEU A 59 3.33 6.16 5.63
C LEU A 59 1.98 5.58 5.19
N THR A 60 1.66 5.67 3.91
CA THR A 60 0.40 5.14 3.36
C THR A 60 0.39 3.61 3.41
N LEU A 61 1.49 2.96 3.01
CA LEU A 61 1.64 1.51 3.09
C LEU A 61 1.51 1.02 4.54
N ASP A 62 2.17 1.68 5.50
CA ASP A 62 2.08 1.32 6.91
C ASP A 62 0.65 1.46 7.46
N HIS A 63 -0.10 2.48 7.04
CA HIS A 63 -1.51 2.61 7.39
C HIS A 63 -2.38 1.51 6.79
N ILE A 64 -2.15 1.14 5.51
CA ILE A 64 -2.89 0.04 4.85
C ILE A 64 -2.58 -1.28 5.56
N ILE A 65 -1.32 -1.56 5.87
CA ILE A 65 -0.89 -2.77 6.58
C ILE A 65 -1.63 -2.86 7.92
N ARG A 66 -1.59 -1.80 8.73
CA ARG A 66 -2.29 -1.77 10.03
C ARG A 66 -3.80 -1.92 9.92
N LEU A 67 -4.41 -1.35 8.87
CA LEU A 67 -5.85 -1.49 8.62
C LEU A 67 -6.24 -2.92 8.27
N MET A 68 -5.39 -3.60 7.50
CA MET A 68 -5.66 -4.93 6.95
C MET A 68 -5.20 -6.05 7.89
N ASP A 69 -4.30 -5.79 8.83
CA ASP A 69 -3.88 -6.74 9.88
C ASP A 69 -4.90 -6.76 11.05
N ALA A 70 -6.16 -7.01 10.71
CA ALA A 70 -7.31 -6.97 11.63
C ALA A 70 -8.09 -8.29 11.57
N ARG A 71 -7.39 -9.42 11.61
CA ARG A 71 -7.96 -10.75 11.33
C ARG A 71 -9.07 -11.13 12.29
N GLU A 72 -8.94 -10.75 13.55
CA GLU A 72 -9.95 -10.94 14.59
C GLU A 72 -11.27 -10.22 14.29
N HIS A 73 -11.25 -9.20 13.42
CA HIS A 73 -12.41 -8.44 12.98
C HIS A 73 -12.94 -8.87 11.61
N MET A 74 -12.32 -9.87 10.95
CA MET A 74 -12.71 -10.34 9.62
C MET A 74 -13.74 -11.48 9.63
N ASN A 75 -14.21 -11.93 10.79
CA ASN A 75 -15.18 -13.03 10.90
C ASN A 75 -16.51 -12.77 10.16
N SER A 76 -16.85 -11.50 9.90
CA SER A 76 -18.07 -11.10 9.18
C SER A 76 -17.92 -11.08 7.65
N VAL A 77 -16.71 -11.28 7.11
CA VAL A 77 -16.43 -11.27 5.67
C VAL A 77 -15.93 -12.64 5.20
N GLN A 78 -16.23 -12.99 3.95
CA GLN A 78 -15.81 -14.28 3.35
C GLN A 78 -14.42 -14.17 2.71
N TRP A 79 -13.51 -13.40 3.33
CA TRP A 79 -12.20 -13.17 2.74
C TRP A 79 -11.27 -14.38 2.91
N ASN A 80 -10.48 -14.67 1.89
CA ASN A 80 -9.43 -15.70 2.01
C ASN A 80 -8.28 -15.16 2.88
N LEU A 81 -8.19 -15.66 4.12
CA LEU A 81 -7.18 -15.22 5.09
C LEU A 81 -5.74 -15.50 4.63
N GLN A 82 -5.50 -16.57 3.86
CA GLN A 82 -4.18 -16.86 3.29
C GLN A 82 -3.80 -15.79 2.25
N THR A 83 -4.76 -15.34 1.44
CA THR A 83 -4.54 -14.23 0.50
C THR A 83 -4.33 -12.90 1.22
N VAL A 84 -5.00 -12.66 2.36
CA VAL A 84 -4.76 -11.49 3.23
C VAL A 84 -3.33 -11.51 3.78
N GLU A 85 -2.86 -12.64 4.29
CA GLU A 85 -1.47 -12.80 4.75
C GLU A 85 -0.46 -12.51 3.65
N HIS A 86 -0.71 -13.03 2.45
CA HIS A 86 0.17 -12.81 1.31
C HIS A 86 0.19 -11.33 0.91
N PHE A 87 -0.98 -10.68 0.86
CA PHE A 87 -1.09 -9.25 0.62
C PHE A 87 -0.29 -8.42 1.63
N LEU A 88 -0.44 -8.71 2.93
CA LEU A 88 0.33 -8.06 3.99
C LEU A 88 1.83 -8.28 3.84
N THR A 89 2.26 -9.48 3.44
CA THR A 89 3.69 -9.79 3.21
C THR A 89 4.27 -8.94 2.08
N VAL A 90 3.55 -8.83 0.96
CA VAL A 90 3.96 -8.03 -0.20
C VAL A 90 4.08 -6.54 0.18
N LEU A 91 3.07 -6.00 0.88
CA LEU A 91 3.11 -4.59 1.32
C LEU A 91 4.20 -4.31 2.35
N ASN A 92 4.41 -5.21 3.32
CA ASN A 92 5.48 -5.06 4.31
C ASN A 92 6.86 -5.04 3.65
N ARG A 93 7.09 -5.91 2.65
CA ARG A 93 8.32 -5.89 1.86
C ARG A 93 8.48 -4.56 1.13
N GLN A 94 7.44 -4.07 0.46
CA GLN A 94 7.49 -2.79 -0.25
C GLN A 94 7.78 -1.61 0.69
N SER A 95 7.11 -1.57 1.85
CA SER A 95 7.34 -0.54 2.87
C SER A 95 8.78 -0.60 3.40
N SER A 96 9.30 -1.80 3.66
CA SER A 96 10.67 -2.00 4.15
C SER A 96 11.72 -1.54 3.14
N ASP A 97 11.57 -1.94 1.87
CA ASP A 97 12.42 -1.48 0.76
C ASP A 97 12.42 0.07 0.70
N LEU A 98 11.25 0.71 0.67
CA LEU A 98 11.16 2.17 0.58
C LEU A 98 11.68 2.89 1.83
N LYS A 99 11.60 2.30 3.02
CA LYS A 99 12.18 2.84 4.26
C LYS A 99 13.70 2.97 4.17
N GLU A 100 14.38 2.09 3.43
CA GLU A 100 15.82 2.24 3.18
C GLU A 100 16.15 3.53 2.41
N CYS A 101 15.29 3.93 1.46
CA CYS A 101 15.44 5.20 0.76
C CYS A 101 15.21 6.38 1.70
N VAL A 102 14.15 6.31 2.53
CA VAL A 102 13.84 7.38 3.50
C VAL A 102 14.98 7.59 4.50
N ALA A 103 15.65 6.52 4.94
CA ALA A 103 16.79 6.62 5.86
C ALA A 103 18.05 7.25 5.24
N ARG A 104 18.12 7.35 3.90
CA ARG A 104 19.24 7.95 3.16
C ARG A 104 19.00 9.41 2.78
N TYR A 105 17.77 9.92 2.94
CA TYR A 105 17.41 11.33 2.74
C TYR A 105 17.67 12.14 4.00
#